data_AF-A0A1E5UW87-F1
#
_entry.id   AF-A0A1E5UW87-F1
#
_cell.length_a   1.000
_cell.length_b   1.000
_cell.length_c   1.000
_cell.angle_alpha   90.00
_cell.angle_beta   90.00
_cell.angle_gamma   90.00
#
_symmetry.space_group_name_H-M   'P 1'
#
loop_
_entity.id
_entity.type
_entity.pdbx_description
1 polymer ?
#
loop_
_entity_poly.entity_id
_entity_poly.type
_entity_poly.pdbx_seq_one_letter_code
_entity_poly.pdbx_strand_id
1 'polypeptide(L)'
;MTLAMATSSFSCPYICENEINWRLYLKQVGGTGPDHNQEQIFPPPESPKMFGKTVVNDWTIIDAPAPNAKVVGHAQGVHILSDLANVGWYSSLNIVFQGDRFNGSTLQVMGVLPPAGEWAIVGGTGELTLARGTIKHKIVGTAPDTNFPELDIHAFYLNSSINSIVERVSAQDR
;
A
#
# COMPACT_ATOMS: atom_id res chain seq x y z
N MET A 1 -24.95 15.82 -41.59
CA MET A 1 -23.89 15.30 -40.69
C MET A 1 -24.46 15.35 -39.29
N THR A 2 -25.07 14.24 -38.85
CA THR A 2 -25.87 14.18 -37.61
C THR A 2 -25.01 13.57 -36.52
N LEU A 3 -24.66 14.35 -35.48
CA LEU A 3 -24.02 13.82 -34.28
C LEU A 3 -25.08 13.06 -33.48
N ALA A 4 -24.92 11.74 -33.38
CA ALA A 4 -25.66 10.95 -32.40
C ALA A 4 -25.11 11.29 -31.01
N MET A 5 -25.93 11.94 -30.17
CA MET A 5 -25.63 12.04 -28.74
C MET A 5 -25.86 10.67 -28.11
N ALA A 6 -24.80 10.09 -27.56
CA ALA A 6 -24.90 8.88 -26.75
C ALA A 6 -25.75 9.21 -25.51
N THR A 7 -26.91 8.59 -25.41
CA THR A 7 -27.75 8.65 -24.21
C THR A 7 -27.00 7.95 -23.07
N SER A 8 -26.53 8.70 -22.08
CA SER A 8 -26.00 8.15 -20.84
C SER A 8 -27.15 7.48 -20.08
N SER A 9 -27.27 6.16 -20.19
CA SER A 9 -28.10 5.38 -19.28
C SER A 9 -27.43 5.39 -17.90
N PHE A 10 -27.91 6.28 -17.02
CA PHE A 10 -27.58 6.25 -15.60
C PHE A 10 -28.31 5.06 -14.94
N SER A 11 -27.88 3.83 -15.24
CA SER A 11 -28.02 2.76 -14.26
C SER A 11 -26.79 2.85 -13.37
N CYS A 12 -26.95 3.15 -12.08
CA CYS A 12 -25.88 2.94 -11.12
C CYS A 12 -25.83 1.43 -10.87
N PRO A 13 -24.90 0.64 -11.47
CA PRO A 13 -24.79 -0.76 -11.10
C PRO A 13 -24.41 -0.78 -9.62
N TYR A 14 -25.13 -1.56 -8.81
CA TYR A 14 -24.67 -1.88 -7.47
C TYR A 14 -23.36 -2.65 -7.62
N ILE A 15 -22.23 -1.97 -7.44
CA ILE A 15 -20.92 -2.61 -7.42
C ILE A 15 -20.81 -3.31 -6.08
N CYS A 16 -20.84 -4.65 -6.07
CA CYS A 16 -20.54 -5.41 -4.87
C CYS A 16 -19.03 -5.33 -4.60
N GLU A 17 -18.68 -4.58 -3.57
CA GLU A 17 -17.31 -4.46 -3.10
C GLU A 17 -17.07 -5.41 -1.94
N ASN A 18 -15.86 -5.92 -1.86
CA ASN A 18 -15.38 -6.61 -0.67
C ASN A 18 -14.67 -5.61 0.23
N GLU A 19 -14.77 -5.85 1.54
CA GLU A 19 -14.10 -5.05 2.56
C GLU A 19 -12.95 -5.83 3.19
N ILE A 20 -11.86 -5.14 3.50
CA ILE A 20 -10.72 -5.63 4.27
C ILE A 20 -10.58 -4.77 5.50
N ASN A 21 -10.51 -5.43 6.65
CA ASN A 21 -10.14 -4.85 7.94
C ASN A 21 -9.05 -5.74 8.54
N TRP A 22 -7.80 -5.28 8.53
CA TRP A 22 -6.67 -6.04 9.08
C TRP A 22 -5.79 -5.21 9.97
N ARG A 23 -5.18 -5.90 10.92
CA ARG A 23 -4.03 -5.38 11.66
C ARG A 23 -2.81 -6.20 11.29
N LEU A 24 -1.83 -5.54 10.68
CA LEU A 24 -0.53 -6.11 10.32
C LEU A 24 0.58 -5.27 10.95
N TYR A 25 1.81 -5.72 10.80
CA TYR A 25 2.98 -5.01 11.31
C TYR A 25 4.04 -4.92 10.23
N LEU A 26 4.74 -3.78 10.20
CA LEU A 26 5.85 -3.52 9.32
C LEU A 26 7.14 -3.68 10.12
N LYS A 27 8.16 -4.31 9.54
CA LYS A 27 9.52 -4.38 10.11
C LYS A 27 10.44 -3.54 9.24
N GLN A 28 10.74 -2.33 9.70
CA GLN A 28 11.66 -1.41 9.03
C GLN A 28 13.03 -1.57 9.67
N VAL A 29 14.01 -2.09 8.93
CA VAL A 29 15.39 -2.30 9.40
C VAL A 29 16.30 -1.36 8.63
N GLY A 30 16.72 -0.27 9.26
CA GLY A 30 17.74 0.63 8.74
C GLY A 30 19.16 0.17 9.07
N GLY A 31 20.08 1.14 9.11
CA GLY A 31 21.48 0.89 9.39
C GLY A 31 22.21 0.27 8.20
N THR A 32 23.38 -0.32 8.47
CA THR A 32 24.26 -0.97 7.47
C THR A 32 24.49 -2.45 7.79
N GLY A 33 23.73 -3.00 8.74
CA GLY A 33 23.82 -4.41 9.13
C GLY A 33 23.30 -5.36 8.04
N PRO A 34 23.57 -6.67 8.13
CA PRO A 34 23.21 -7.64 7.10
C PRO A 34 21.69 -7.78 6.86
N ASP A 35 20.87 -7.39 7.84
CA ASP A 35 19.41 -7.52 7.80
C ASP A 35 18.69 -6.22 7.40
N HIS A 36 19.43 -5.15 7.01
CA HIS A 36 18.81 -3.91 6.55
C HIS A 36 17.93 -4.17 5.33
N ASN A 37 16.78 -3.49 5.26
CA ASN A 37 15.80 -3.65 4.20
C ASN A 37 15.37 -2.31 3.59
N GLN A 38 16.28 -1.35 3.64
CA GLN A 38 16.16 -0.05 3.00
C GLN A 38 17.54 0.56 2.75
N GLU A 39 17.69 1.30 1.65
CA GLU A 39 18.98 1.88 1.25
C GLU A 39 18.82 3.34 0.83
N GLN A 40 19.77 4.19 1.21
CA GLN A 40 19.73 5.59 0.82
C GLN A 40 20.23 5.76 -0.61
N ILE A 41 19.33 6.10 -1.53
CA ILE A 41 19.66 6.23 -2.96
C ILE A 41 20.00 7.66 -3.38
N PHE A 42 19.58 8.67 -2.61
CA PHE A 42 19.91 10.07 -2.89
C PHE A 42 20.27 10.84 -1.60
N PRO A 43 21.57 11.10 -1.37
CA PRO A 43 22.03 12.04 -0.35
C PRO A 43 21.88 13.49 -0.84
N PRO A 44 21.11 14.36 -0.18
CA PRO A 44 21.01 15.76 -0.59
C PRO A 44 22.28 16.52 -0.15
N PRO A 45 22.94 17.27 -1.04
CA PRO A 45 24.08 18.10 -0.65
C PRO A 45 23.62 19.23 0.26
N GLU A 46 24.17 19.29 1.48
CA GLU A 46 24.00 20.37 2.48
C GLU A 46 22.60 20.99 2.54
N SER A 47 21.59 20.13 2.67
CA SER A 47 20.20 20.55 2.72
C SER A 47 19.69 20.69 4.16
N PRO A 48 19.01 21.80 4.53
CA PRO A 48 18.40 21.94 5.84
C PRO A 48 17.50 20.74 6.16
N LYS A 49 17.67 20.15 7.34
CA LYS A 49 16.91 18.97 7.80
C LYS A 49 16.97 17.77 6.84
N MET A 50 18.00 17.68 6.00
CA MET A 50 18.16 16.65 4.97
C MET A 50 17.00 16.62 3.96
N PHE A 51 16.39 17.76 3.65
CA PHE A 51 15.33 17.85 2.65
C PHE A 51 15.82 17.30 1.31
N GLY A 52 15.03 16.41 0.70
CA GLY A 52 15.36 15.67 -0.52
C GLY A 52 16.05 14.31 -0.30
N LYS A 53 16.41 13.96 0.94
CA LYS A 53 16.93 12.61 1.24
C LYS A 53 15.92 11.58 0.82
N THR A 54 16.34 10.67 -0.06
CA THR A 54 15.50 9.61 -0.62
C THR A 54 16.07 8.25 -0.25
N VAL A 55 15.18 7.36 0.20
CA VAL A 55 15.51 6.00 0.64
C VAL A 55 14.58 5.03 -0.10
N VAL A 56 15.16 3.99 -0.70
CA VAL A 56 14.40 2.87 -1.30
C VAL A 56 14.14 1.82 -0.24
N ASN A 57 12.98 1.17 -0.30
CA ASN A 57 12.46 0.30 0.75
C ASN A 57 12.07 -1.08 0.19
N ASP A 58 12.34 -2.12 0.96
CA ASP A 58 11.74 -3.45 0.85
C ASP A 58 11.32 -3.94 2.25
N TRP A 59 10.41 -3.19 2.88
CA TRP A 59 10.05 -3.41 4.28
C TRP A 59 9.19 -4.65 4.46
N THR A 60 9.61 -5.57 5.32
CA THR A 60 8.89 -6.82 5.58
C THR A 60 7.57 -6.55 6.29
N ILE A 61 6.49 -7.21 5.87
CA ILE A 61 5.19 -7.17 6.53
C ILE A 61 4.91 -8.52 7.19
N ILE A 62 4.56 -8.47 8.46
CA ILE A 62 4.30 -9.63 9.32
C ILE A 62 2.91 -9.57 9.94
N ASP A 63 2.36 -10.73 10.30
CA ASP A 63 1.00 -10.88 10.85
C ASP A 63 0.89 -10.57 12.35
N ALA A 64 2.00 -10.62 13.09
CA ALA A 64 2.05 -10.36 14.53
C ALA A 64 3.38 -9.70 14.95
N PRO A 65 3.41 -8.97 16.07
CA PRO A 65 4.64 -8.41 16.62
C PRO A 65 5.37 -9.50 17.44
N ALA A 66 5.73 -10.61 16.80
CA ALA A 66 6.28 -11.80 17.44
C ALA A 66 7.55 -12.31 16.71
N PRO A 67 8.50 -12.97 17.42
CA PRO A 67 9.76 -13.45 16.82
C PRO A 67 9.59 -14.43 15.65
N ASN A 68 8.48 -15.18 15.66
CA ASN A 68 8.14 -16.24 14.73
C ASN A 68 6.88 -15.90 13.91
N ALA A 69 6.61 -14.60 13.75
CA ALA A 69 5.52 -14.09 12.93
C ALA A 69 5.68 -14.51 11.46
N LYS A 70 4.56 -14.78 10.79
CA LYS A 70 4.54 -15.14 9.37
C LYS A 70 4.77 -13.87 8.54
N VAL A 71 5.66 -13.96 7.55
CA VAL A 71 5.76 -12.90 6.54
C VAL A 71 4.57 -13.01 5.60
N VAL A 72 3.79 -11.94 5.50
CA VAL A 72 2.59 -11.86 4.65
C VAL A 72 2.80 -11.01 3.40
N GLY A 73 3.92 -10.29 3.31
CA GLY A 73 4.23 -9.46 2.17
C GLY A 73 5.39 -8.52 2.41
N HIS A 74 5.57 -7.60 1.47
CA HIS A 74 6.62 -6.59 1.48
C HIS A 74 6.04 -5.23 1.06
N ALA A 75 6.41 -4.15 1.74
CA ALA A 75 6.14 -2.79 1.32
C ALA A 75 7.35 -2.23 0.56
N GLN A 76 7.22 -2.17 -0.76
CA GLN A 76 8.29 -1.86 -1.70
C GLN A 76 8.08 -0.48 -2.31
N GLY A 77 9.08 0.39 -2.29
CA GLY A 77 8.97 1.72 -2.87
C GLY A 77 9.99 2.68 -2.32
N VAL A 78 9.59 3.94 -2.10
CA VAL A 78 10.49 4.99 -1.61
C VAL A 78 9.87 5.80 -0.49
N HIS A 79 10.72 6.38 0.35
CA HIS A 79 10.35 7.49 1.21
C HIS A 79 11.36 8.65 1.12
N ILE A 80 10.85 9.88 1.22
CA ILE A 80 11.58 11.12 0.94
C ILE A 80 11.34 12.14 2.05
N LEU A 81 12.40 12.78 2.56
CA LEU A 81 12.24 13.96 3.44
C LEU A 81 11.76 15.14 2.61
N SER A 82 10.45 15.39 2.64
CA SER A 82 9.78 16.36 1.77
C SER A 82 9.03 17.45 2.52
N ASP A 83 9.15 17.51 3.85
CA ASP A 83 8.71 18.65 4.65
C ASP A 83 9.95 19.49 5.03
N LEU A 84 9.92 20.78 4.67
CA LEU A 84 11.00 21.73 5.00
C LEU A 84 10.75 22.41 6.35
N ALA A 85 9.48 22.58 6.72
CA ALA A 85 9.06 23.19 7.97
C ALA A 85 9.25 22.22 9.16
N ASN A 86 9.00 20.93 8.96
CA ASN A 86 9.19 19.87 9.95
C ASN A 86 10.00 18.70 9.36
N VAL A 87 10.53 17.80 10.20
CA VAL A 87 11.13 16.54 9.70
C VAL A 87 9.99 15.58 9.37
N GLY A 88 9.52 15.63 8.12
CA GLY A 88 8.39 14.83 7.62
C GLY A 88 8.76 14.01 6.39
N TRP A 89 8.58 12.70 6.48
CA TRP A 89 8.79 11.78 5.38
C TRP A 89 7.51 11.62 4.55
N TYR A 90 7.59 11.76 3.23
CA TYR A 90 6.58 11.27 2.30
C TYR A 90 6.94 9.85 1.86
N SER A 91 5.95 8.96 1.75
CA SER A 91 6.13 7.58 1.28
C SER A 91 5.23 7.30 0.08
N SER A 92 5.76 6.54 -0.88
CA SER A 92 5.02 5.94 -1.98
C SER A 92 5.47 4.49 -2.14
N LEU A 93 4.55 3.56 -1.90
CA LEU A 93 4.86 2.14 -1.72
C LEU A 93 3.82 1.26 -2.43
N ASN A 94 4.26 0.09 -2.85
CA ASN A 94 3.41 -1.05 -3.17
C ASN A 94 3.52 -2.06 -2.03
N ILE A 95 2.41 -2.40 -1.39
CA ILE A 95 2.33 -3.56 -0.52
C ILE A 95 2.08 -4.77 -1.41
N VAL A 96 3.10 -5.63 -1.57
CA VAL A 96 3.05 -6.86 -2.35
C VAL A 96 2.78 -8.02 -1.40
N PHE A 97 1.61 -8.64 -1.52
CA PHE A 97 1.22 -9.75 -0.66
C PHE A 97 1.79 -11.08 -1.15
N GLN A 98 2.12 -11.96 -0.21
CA GLN A 98 2.59 -13.31 -0.47
C GLN A 98 1.94 -14.33 0.46
N GLY A 99 1.98 -15.61 0.08
CA GLY A 99 1.41 -16.70 0.85
C GLY A 99 0.03 -17.12 0.33
N ASP A 100 -0.91 -17.41 1.23
CA ASP A 100 -2.16 -18.07 0.85
C ASP A 100 -3.24 -17.10 0.37
N ARG A 101 -3.27 -15.87 0.92
CA ARG A 101 -4.29 -14.87 0.61
C ARG A 101 -3.66 -13.73 -0.19
N PHE A 102 -4.26 -13.41 -1.34
CA PHE A 102 -3.85 -12.32 -2.22
C PHE A 102 -2.42 -12.44 -2.75
N ASN A 103 -1.92 -13.65 -2.90
CA ASN A 103 -0.57 -13.92 -3.38
C ASN A 103 -0.30 -13.21 -4.72
N GLY A 104 0.71 -12.34 -4.77
CA GLY A 104 1.05 -11.54 -5.94
C GLY A 104 0.12 -10.36 -6.24
N SER A 105 -0.95 -10.16 -5.46
CA SER A 105 -1.78 -8.96 -5.51
C SER A 105 -1.11 -7.82 -4.73
N THR A 106 -1.45 -6.57 -5.07
CA THR A 106 -0.83 -5.40 -4.45
C THR A 106 -1.85 -4.39 -3.95
N LEU A 107 -1.49 -3.63 -2.91
CA LEU A 107 -2.07 -2.33 -2.61
C LEU A 107 -1.06 -1.23 -2.93
N GLN A 108 -1.50 -0.21 -3.64
CA GLN A 108 -0.71 0.98 -3.92
C GLN A 108 -1.03 2.03 -2.86
N VAL A 109 -0.02 2.47 -2.12
CA VAL A 109 -0.20 3.31 -0.94
C VAL A 109 0.72 4.53 -0.95
N MET A 110 0.23 5.65 -0.45
CA MET A 110 1.03 6.86 -0.29
C MET A 110 0.56 7.72 0.87
N GLY A 111 1.47 8.50 1.43
CA GLY A 111 1.14 9.48 2.46
C GLY A 111 2.36 9.91 3.26
N VAL A 112 2.13 10.51 4.42
CA VAL A 112 3.20 10.97 5.31
C VAL A 112 3.54 9.86 6.29
N LEU A 113 4.82 9.74 6.65
CA LEU A 113 5.36 8.82 7.65
C LEU A 113 5.91 9.61 8.87
N PRO A 114 5.06 10.21 9.73
CA PRO A 114 5.41 10.59 11.09
C PRO A 114 5.37 9.35 12.02
N PRO A 115 5.72 9.43 13.32
CA PRO A 115 5.63 8.28 14.23
C PRO A 115 4.22 7.67 14.35
N ALA A 116 3.18 8.42 13.96
CA ALA A 116 1.86 7.91 13.62
C ALA A 116 1.25 8.76 12.49
N GLY A 117 0.35 8.19 11.71
CA GLY A 117 -0.33 8.88 10.63
C GLY A 117 -1.26 7.97 9.83
N GLU A 118 -1.65 8.44 8.65
CA GLU A 118 -2.47 7.67 7.71
C GLU A 118 -1.82 7.68 6.32
N TRP A 119 -1.83 6.52 5.67
CA TRP A 119 -1.59 6.38 4.24
C TRP A 119 -2.91 6.16 3.51
N ALA A 120 -3.06 6.77 2.34
CA ALA A 120 -4.15 6.48 1.44
C ALA A 120 -3.82 5.23 0.63
N ILE A 121 -4.79 4.33 0.51
CA ILE A 121 -4.79 3.27 -0.50
C ILE A 121 -5.40 3.89 -1.76
N VAL A 122 -4.58 4.08 -2.78
CA VAL A 122 -4.97 4.77 -4.01
C VAL A 122 -5.31 3.81 -5.15
N GLY A 123 -5.03 2.52 -4.96
CA GLY A 123 -5.26 1.48 -5.94
C GLY A 123 -4.84 0.10 -5.44
N GLY A 124 -5.06 -0.90 -6.28
CA GLY A 124 -4.58 -2.24 -6.08
C GLY A 124 -4.64 -3.07 -7.35
N THR A 125 -3.95 -4.21 -7.34
CA THR A 125 -3.84 -5.12 -8.49
C THR A 125 -4.25 -6.54 -8.13
N GLY A 126 -4.49 -7.36 -9.14
CA GLY A 126 -4.84 -8.77 -8.96
C GLY A 126 -6.22 -8.94 -8.33
N GLU A 127 -6.29 -9.69 -7.23
CA GLU A 127 -7.52 -9.85 -6.45
C GLU A 127 -7.95 -8.54 -5.77
N LEU A 128 -7.03 -7.58 -5.57
CA LEU A 128 -7.28 -6.28 -4.96
C LEU A 128 -7.52 -5.18 -5.99
N THR A 129 -7.99 -5.54 -7.19
CA THR A 129 -8.26 -4.58 -8.26
C THR A 129 -9.23 -3.49 -7.79
N LEU A 130 -8.87 -2.24 -8.10
CA LEU A 130 -9.64 -1.03 -7.71
C LEU A 130 -9.77 -0.85 -6.18
N ALA A 131 -8.82 -1.37 -5.41
CA ALA A 131 -8.77 -1.12 -3.98
C ALA A 131 -8.66 0.38 -3.65
N ARG A 132 -9.39 0.82 -2.62
CA ARG A 132 -9.28 2.16 -2.02
C ARG A 132 -9.54 2.10 -0.53
N GLY A 133 -9.04 3.07 0.21
CA GLY A 133 -9.20 3.12 1.67
C GLY A 133 -8.02 3.78 2.35
N THR A 134 -7.77 3.40 3.60
CA THR A 134 -6.70 3.98 4.41
C THR A 134 -5.94 2.92 5.19
N ILE A 135 -4.69 3.25 5.53
CA ILE A 135 -3.87 2.51 6.47
C ILE A 135 -3.46 3.47 7.57
N LYS A 136 -3.98 3.28 8.77
CA LYS A 136 -3.48 4.02 9.94
C LYS A 136 -2.23 3.33 10.41
N HIS A 137 -1.17 4.08 10.62
CA HIS A 137 0.10 3.54 11.08
C HIS A 137 0.55 4.22 12.36
N LYS A 138 1.22 3.45 13.23
CA LYS A 138 1.88 3.98 14.44
C LYS A 138 3.03 3.07 14.83
N ILE A 139 4.14 3.65 15.29
CA ILE A 139 5.26 2.86 15.84
C ILE A 139 4.83 2.27 17.18
N VAL A 140 4.81 0.93 17.30
CA VAL A 140 4.46 0.22 18.55
C VAL A 140 5.66 -0.39 19.26
N GLY A 141 6.82 -0.44 18.59
CA GLY A 141 8.06 -0.94 19.17
C GLY A 141 9.28 -0.50 18.37
N THR A 142 10.42 -0.48 19.04
CA THR A 142 11.73 -0.19 18.44
C THR A 142 12.78 -1.16 18.96
N ALA A 143 13.77 -1.44 18.14
CA ALA A 143 15.01 -2.13 18.49
C ALA A 143 16.17 -1.38 17.81
N PRO A 144 17.45 -1.72 18.07
CA PRO A 144 18.56 -1.11 17.34
C PRO A 144 18.33 -1.15 15.83
N ASP A 145 18.37 0.02 15.20
CA ASP A 145 18.12 0.25 13.78
C ASP A 145 16.77 -0.24 13.23
N THR A 146 15.84 -0.67 14.11
CA THR A 146 14.58 -1.31 13.70
C THR A 146 13.38 -0.61 14.28
N ASN A 147 12.41 -0.27 13.43
CA ASN A 147 11.08 0.18 13.85
C ASN A 147 10.04 -0.89 13.53
N PHE A 148 9.04 -1.01 14.41
CA PHE A 148 7.87 -1.86 14.22
C PHE A 148 6.58 -1.03 14.16
N PRO A 149 6.24 -0.44 13.00
CA PRO A 149 4.92 0.15 12.80
C PRO A 149 3.80 -0.91 12.81
N GLU A 150 2.75 -0.67 13.59
CA GLU A 150 1.45 -1.33 13.41
C GLU A 150 0.73 -0.67 12.23
N LEU A 151 0.10 -1.47 11.38
CA LEU A 151 -0.69 -1.06 10.23
C LEU A 151 -2.15 -1.51 10.42
N ASP A 152 -3.06 -0.56 10.63
CA ASP A 152 -4.51 -0.78 10.67
C ASP A 152 -5.09 -0.45 9.29
N ILE A 153 -5.33 -1.51 8.51
CA ILE A 153 -5.71 -1.45 7.10
C ILE A 153 -7.23 -1.55 6.99
N HIS A 154 -7.85 -0.52 6.41
CA HIS A 154 -9.27 -0.51 6.06
C HIS A 154 -9.42 -0.21 4.56
N ALA A 155 -9.94 -1.16 3.79
CA ALA A 155 -10.02 -1.04 2.33
C ALA A 155 -11.27 -1.67 1.73
N PHE A 156 -11.69 -1.14 0.59
CA PHE A 156 -12.74 -1.69 -0.27
C PHE A 156 -12.17 -1.97 -1.66
N TYR A 157 -12.49 -3.13 -2.25
CA TYR A 157 -11.96 -3.56 -3.55
C TYR A 157 -12.99 -4.37 -4.35
N LEU A 158 -12.79 -4.48 -5.66
CA LEU A 158 -13.70 -5.25 -6.52
C LEU A 158 -13.28 -6.71 -6.60
N ASN A 159 -14.26 -7.60 -6.58
CA ASN A 159 -14.01 -9.00 -6.88
C ASN A 159 -13.75 -9.17 -8.39
N SER A 160 -12.50 -9.46 -8.76
CA SER A 160 -12.09 -9.72 -10.15
C SER A 160 -12.84 -10.89 -10.80
N SER A 161 -13.54 -11.74 -10.05
CA SER A 161 -14.40 -12.80 -10.60
C SER A 161 -15.75 -12.32 -11.17
N ILE A 162 -16.13 -11.04 -10.98
CA ILE A 162 -17.35 -10.47 -11.57
C ILE A 162 -17.26 -10.31 -13.10
N ASN A 163 -16.05 -10.20 -13.67
CA ASN A 163 -15.88 -10.17 -15.12
C ASN A 163 -16.32 -11.49 -15.79
N SER A 164 -16.32 -12.62 -15.07
CA SER A 164 -16.81 -13.90 -15.59
C SER A 164 -18.34 -14.00 -15.68
N ILE A 165 -19.07 -13.16 -14.94
CA ILE A 165 -20.54 -13.17 -14.94
C ILE A 165 -21.08 -12.40 -16.15
N VAL A 166 -20.44 -11.29 -16.51
CA VAL A 166 -20.83 -10.47 -17.68
C VAL A 166 -20.62 -11.25 -18.99
N GLU A 167 -19.52 -12.00 -19.10
CA GLU A 167 -19.31 -12.87 -20.28
C GLU A 167 -20.34 -14.00 -20.38
N ARG A 168 -20.77 -14.59 -19.26
CA ARG A 168 -21.78 -15.67 -19.26
C ARG A 168 -23.17 -15.20 -19.68
N VAL A 169 -23.56 -13.97 -19.34
CA VAL A 169 -24.83 -13.39 -19.83
C VAL A 169 -24.76 -13.17 -21.35
N SER A 170 -23.63 -12.71 -21.88
CA SER A 170 -23.44 -12.51 -23.33
C SER A 170 -23.34 -13.80 -24.17
N ALA A 171 -23.09 -14.94 -23.53
CA ALA A 171 -23.01 -16.25 -24.17
C ALA A 171 -24.37 -17.00 -24.15
N GLN A 172 -25.29 -16.60 -23.27
CA GLN A 172 -26.63 -17.20 -23.17
C GLN A 172 -27.62 -16.57 -24.17
N ASP A 173 -27.31 -15.38 -24.70
CA ASP A 173 -28.11 -14.64 -25.69
C ASP A 173 -27.57 -14.78 -27.15
N ARG A 174 -26.85 -15.87 -27.45
CA ARG A 174 -26.42 -16.21 -28.82
C ARG A 174 -26.91 -17.59 -29.26
#